data_AF-A0A653EKD2-F1
#
_entry.id   AF-A0A653EKD2-F1
#
_cell.length_a   1.000
_cell.length_b   1.000
_cell.length_c   1.000
_cell.angle_alpha   90.00
_cell.angle_beta   90.00
_cell.angle_gamma   90.00
#
_symmetry.space_group_name_H-M   'P 1'
#
loop_
_entity.id
_entity.type
_entity.pdbx_description
1 polymer ?
#
loop_
_entity_poly.entity_id
_entity_poly.type
_entity_poly.pdbx_seq_one_letter_code
_entity_poly.pdbx_strand_id
1 'polypeptide(L)'
;MVDDFLQQVHTIVEPFLSDLGFAVEKVDSDVDEDGPKGSVVYYRGQDCKIQIYHSSREGEINAMIAPLDAPNEYGLYDRSGKWHYFNDFTEMPDLPLEELVRKLREERTNFDTTPKRLEWLKRERIARYFDSAHAAIIADGES
;
A
#
# COMPACT_ATOMS: atom_id res chain seq x y z
N MET A 1 -17.67 -9.11 4.80
CA MET A 1 -16.67 -8.21 5.41
C MET A 1 -15.48 -7.92 4.49
N VAL A 2 -15.49 -8.37 3.24
CA VAL A 2 -14.54 -7.94 2.18
C VAL A 2 -15.06 -6.68 1.46
N ASP A 3 -16.37 -6.62 1.20
CA ASP A 3 -17.03 -5.41 0.68
C ASP A 3 -16.80 -4.17 1.54
N ASP A 4 -16.75 -4.33 2.86
CA ASP A 4 -16.55 -3.22 3.79
C ASP A 4 -15.15 -2.61 3.64
N PHE A 5 -14.12 -3.45 3.45
CA PHE A 5 -12.76 -2.99 3.18
C PHE A 5 -12.67 -2.26 1.84
N LEU A 6 -13.18 -2.88 0.77
CA LEU A 6 -13.14 -2.27 -0.57
C LEU A 6 -13.87 -0.93 -0.57
N GLN A 7 -15.07 -0.87 0.01
CA GLN A 7 -15.84 0.37 0.10
C GLN A 7 -15.09 1.47 0.87
N GLN A 8 -14.37 1.12 1.93
CA GLN A 8 -13.53 2.07 2.65
C GLN A 8 -12.32 2.52 1.85
N VAL A 9 -11.66 1.62 1.11
CA VAL A 9 -10.56 1.98 0.20
C VAL A 9 -11.04 2.97 -0.86
N HIS A 10 -12.18 2.68 -1.50
CA HIS A 10 -12.84 3.56 -2.47
C HIS A 10 -13.26 4.91 -1.86
N THR A 11 -13.64 4.95 -0.58
CA THR A 11 -14.06 6.21 0.04
C THR A 11 -12.89 7.06 0.55
N ILE A 12 -11.82 6.43 1.04
CA ILE A 12 -10.75 7.10 1.78
C ILE A 12 -9.51 7.32 0.92
N VAL A 13 -9.12 6.30 0.13
CA VAL A 13 -7.84 6.27 -0.56
C VAL A 13 -7.98 6.55 -2.05
N GLU A 14 -9.01 6.03 -2.71
CA GLU A 14 -9.28 6.31 -4.13
C GLU A 14 -9.34 7.81 -4.47
N PRO A 15 -10.05 8.70 -3.74
CA PRO A 15 -10.07 10.11 -4.09
C PRO A 15 -8.69 10.76 -4.01
N PHE A 16 -7.84 10.29 -3.08
CA PHE A 16 -6.46 10.78 -2.95
C PHE A 16 -5.56 10.27 -4.07
N LEU A 17 -5.67 8.99 -4.41
CA LEU A 17 -4.94 8.42 -5.55
C LEU A 17 -5.40 9.02 -6.88
N SER A 18 -6.70 9.30 -7.03
CA SER A 18 -7.26 9.97 -8.20
C SER A 18 -6.71 11.38 -8.37
N ASP A 19 -6.56 12.13 -7.28
CA ASP A 19 -5.92 13.46 -7.29
C ASP A 19 -4.45 13.39 -7.74
N LEU A 20 -3.75 12.31 -7.38
CA LEU A 20 -2.40 12.00 -7.84
C LEU A 20 -2.34 11.45 -9.29
N GLY A 21 -3.48 11.29 -9.97
CA GLY A 21 -3.55 10.81 -11.36
C GLY A 21 -3.62 9.28 -11.52
N PHE A 22 -3.92 8.55 -10.44
CA PHE A 22 -4.13 7.10 -10.50
C PHE A 22 -5.59 6.74 -10.71
N ALA A 23 -5.84 5.74 -11.56
CA ALA A 23 -7.16 5.16 -11.75
C ALA A 23 -7.18 3.70 -11.26
N VAL A 24 -8.33 3.22 -10.79
CA VAL A 24 -8.50 1.79 -10.47
C VAL A 24 -8.36 0.97 -11.75
N GLU A 25 -7.40 0.04 -11.76
CA GLU A 25 -7.14 -0.87 -12.88
C GLU A 25 -7.82 -2.22 -12.67
N LYS A 26 -7.74 -2.78 -11.45
CA LYS A 26 -8.33 -4.07 -11.11
C LYS A 26 -8.64 -4.14 -9.61
N VAL A 27 -9.72 -4.83 -9.26
CA VAL A 27 -10.02 -5.21 -7.88
C VAL A 27 -10.06 -6.73 -7.81
N ASP A 28 -9.38 -7.32 -6.83
CA ASP A 28 -9.37 -8.75 -6.58
C ASP A 28 -9.69 -9.01 -5.11
N SER A 29 -10.89 -9.51 -4.84
CA SER A 29 -11.41 -9.76 -3.49
C SER A 29 -11.33 -11.23 -3.07
N ASP A 30 -10.82 -12.09 -3.95
CA ASP A 30 -10.79 -13.54 -3.79
C ASP A 30 -9.34 -14.06 -3.81
N VAL A 31 -8.42 -13.28 -3.25
CA VAL A 31 -7.02 -13.67 -3.21
C VAL A 31 -6.87 -14.88 -2.28
N ASP A 32 -6.43 -16.00 -2.86
CA ASP A 32 -6.17 -17.23 -2.13
C ASP A 32 -4.84 -17.11 -1.37
N GLU A 33 -4.93 -16.97 -0.05
CA GLU A 33 -3.78 -16.85 0.86
C GLU A 33 -3.53 -18.17 1.65
N ASP A 34 -3.95 -19.32 1.11
CA ASP A 34 -3.98 -20.61 1.84
C ASP A 34 -4.68 -20.43 3.22
N GLY A 35 -5.85 -19.78 3.21
CA GLY A 35 -6.48 -19.27 4.43
C GLY A 35 -7.67 -18.33 4.17
N PRO A 36 -8.01 -17.41 5.10
CA PRO A 36 -9.07 -16.43 4.87
C PRO A 36 -8.71 -15.56 3.66
N LYS A 37 -9.70 -15.29 2.80
CA LYS A 37 -9.49 -14.61 1.52
C LYS A 37 -8.96 -13.19 1.73
N GLY A 38 -7.87 -12.86 1.03
CA GLY A 38 -7.32 -11.51 0.98
C GLY A 38 -8.08 -10.63 0.00
N SER A 39 -7.84 -9.33 0.05
CA SER A 39 -8.42 -8.39 -0.90
C SER A 39 -7.38 -7.37 -1.34
N VAL A 40 -7.33 -7.07 -2.63
CA VAL A 40 -6.36 -6.15 -3.23
C VAL A 40 -7.04 -5.28 -4.29
N VAL A 41 -6.67 -4.01 -4.30
CA VAL A 41 -7.05 -3.04 -5.33
C VAL A 41 -5.78 -2.56 -6.01
N TYR A 42 -5.73 -2.72 -7.32
CA TYR A 42 -4.66 -2.26 -8.19
C TYR A 42 -5.07 -0.93 -8.80
N TYR A 43 -4.19 0.05 -8.67
CA TYR A 43 -4.27 1.38 -9.23
C TYR A 43 -3.17 1.55 -10.26
N ARG A 44 -3.51 2.12 -11.41
CA ARG A 44 -2.57 2.46 -12.48
C ARG A 44 -2.48 3.96 -12.61
N GLY A 45 -1.28 4.50 -12.47
CA GLY A 45 -0.95 5.89 -12.76
C GLY A 45 -0.39 6.06 -14.16
N GLN A 46 0.18 7.24 -14.42
CA GLN A 46 0.79 7.55 -15.70
C GLN A 46 2.11 6.79 -15.93
N ASP A 47 2.92 6.62 -14.88
CA ASP A 47 4.29 6.09 -14.98
C ASP A 47 4.57 4.93 -13.99
N CYS A 48 3.66 4.63 -13.06
CA CYS A 48 3.77 3.52 -12.12
C CYS A 48 2.40 2.93 -11.72
N LYS A 49 2.41 1.82 -10.98
CA LYS A 49 1.25 1.16 -10.39
C LYS A 49 1.34 1.14 -8.88
N ILE A 50 0.19 1.18 -8.22
CA ILE A 50 0.07 1.04 -6.77
C ILE A 50 -0.91 -0.08 -6.48
N GLN A 51 -0.61 -0.96 -5.55
CA GLN A 51 -1.60 -1.88 -5.00
C GLN A 51 -1.85 -1.55 -3.54
N ILE A 52 -3.10 -1.64 -3.14
CA ILE A 52 -3.52 -1.58 -1.74
C ILE A 52 -4.17 -2.90 -1.42
N TYR A 53 -3.69 -3.58 -0.40
CA TYR A 53 -4.22 -4.86 -0.02
C TYR A 53 -4.52 -4.98 1.46
N HIS A 54 -5.43 -5.89 1.75
CA HIS A 54 -5.74 -6.41 3.06
C HIS A 54 -5.42 -7.91 3.04
N SER A 55 -4.39 -8.30 3.79
CA SER A 55 -4.12 -9.70 4.07
C SER A 55 -4.98 -10.10 5.26
N SER A 56 -5.91 -11.03 5.03
CA SER A 56 -6.72 -11.57 6.11
C SER A 56 -5.91 -12.51 7.00
N ARG A 57 -4.86 -13.12 6.44
CA ARG A 57 -3.95 -14.01 7.16
C ARG A 57 -3.07 -13.25 8.15
N GLU A 58 -2.51 -12.12 7.74
CA GLU A 58 -1.68 -11.27 8.63
C GLU A 58 -2.51 -10.23 9.40
N GLY A 59 -3.78 -10.05 9.06
CA GLY A 59 -4.62 -8.99 9.62
C GLY A 59 -4.05 -7.60 9.32
N GLU A 60 -3.38 -7.46 8.17
CA GLU A 60 -2.64 -6.26 7.79
C GLU A 60 -3.23 -5.62 6.54
N ILE A 61 -3.33 -4.29 6.59
CA ILE A 61 -3.59 -3.45 5.41
C ILE A 61 -2.30 -2.72 5.07
N ASN A 62 -1.85 -2.85 3.83
CA ASN A 62 -0.61 -2.23 3.37
C ASN A 62 -0.72 -1.80 1.90
N ALA A 63 0.27 -1.01 1.45
CA ALA A 63 0.37 -0.54 0.08
C ALA A 63 1.77 -0.79 -0.49
N MET A 64 1.82 -1.09 -1.78
CA MET A 64 3.05 -1.29 -2.54
C MET A 64 2.98 -0.51 -3.85
N ILE A 65 4.16 -0.21 -4.40
CA ILE A 65 4.35 0.46 -5.68
C ILE A 65 5.18 -0.42 -6.61
N ALA A 66 4.90 -0.35 -7.91
CA ALA A 66 5.58 -1.12 -8.92
C ALA A 66 5.65 -0.34 -10.25
N PRO A 67 6.58 -0.69 -11.16
CA PRO A 67 6.59 -0.13 -12.51
C PRO A 67 5.34 -0.54 -13.31
N LEU A 68 5.00 0.20 -14.37
CA LEU A 68 3.82 -0.10 -15.20
C LEU A 68 3.82 -1.49 -15.84
N ASP A 69 5.02 -2.02 -16.11
CA ASP A 69 5.22 -3.35 -16.68
C ASP A 69 5.05 -4.47 -15.64
N ALA A 70 4.86 -4.13 -14.36
CA ALA A 70 4.59 -5.14 -13.34
C ALA A 70 3.23 -5.81 -13.60
N PRO A 71 3.17 -7.15 -13.55
CA PRO A 71 1.91 -7.87 -13.66
C PRO A 71 1.06 -7.61 -12.42
N ASN A 72 -0.26 -7.71 -12.58
CA ASN A 72 -1.25 -7.51 -11.51
C ASN A 72 -1.33 -8.76 -10.62
N GLU A 73 -0.19 -9.13 -10.08
CA GLU A 73 0.02 -10.22 -9.13
C GLU A 73 -0.03 -9.67 -7.71
N TYR A 74 -0.43 -10.53 -6.78
CA TYR A 74 -0.53 -10.12 -5.40
C TYR A 74 0.86 -9.93 -4.81
N GLY A 75 1.27 -8.67 -4.59
CA GLY A 75 2.60 -8.27 -4.12
C GLY A 75 3.24 -9.12 -3.00
N LEU A 76 2.46 -9.63 -2.04
CA LEU A 76 2.99 -10.52 -0.98
C LEU A 76 3.51 -11.87 -1.49
N TYR A 77 2.93 -12.36 -2.59
CA TYR A 77 3.31 -13.62 -3.24
C TYR A 77 3.79 -13.35 -4.68
N ASP A 78 4.16 -12.11 -4.98
CA ASP A 78 4.62 -11.71 -6.30
C ASP A 78 5.90 -12.49 -6.63
N ARG A 79 5.82 -13.28 -7.70
CA ARG A 79 6.98 -14.00 -8.23
C ARG A 79 7.83 -13.12 -9.14
N SER A 80 7.28 -12.01 -9.61
CA SER A 80 7.99 -11.08 -10.49
C SER A 80 9.04 -10.26 -9.75
N GLY A 81 8.92 -10.11 -8.43
CA GLY A 81 9.81 -9.31 -7.59
C GLY A 81 9.78 -7.81 -7.92
N LYS A 82 8.71 -7.34 -8.58
CA LYS A 82 8.56 -5.96 -9.08
C LYS A 82 7.74 -5.07 -8.15
N TRP A 83 7.02 -5.67 -7.20
CA TRP A 83 6.25 -4.94 -6.21
C TRP A 83 7.12 -4.61 -4.99
N HIS A 84 7.30 -3.32 -4.73
CA HIS A 84 8.11 -2.82 -3.63
C HIS A 84 7.23 -2.11 -2.60
N TYR A 85 7.58 -2.23 -1.33
CA TYR A 85 6.97 -1.42 -0.29
C TYR A 85 7.41 0.04 -0.44
N PHE A 86 6.51 0.98 -0.17
CA PHE A 86 6.86 2.41 -0.11
C PHE A 86 8.02 2.70 0.85
N ASN A 87 8.16 1.89 1.90
CA ASN A 87 9.20 2.05 2.89
C ASN A 87 10.55 1.41 2.51
N ASP A 88 10.62 0.70 1.40
CA ASP A 88 11.86 0.04 0.96
C ASP A 88 12.91 1.08 0.53
N PHE A 89 12.44 2.23 0.04
CA PHE A 89 13.26 3.31 -0.51
C PHE A 89 13.63 4.40 0.51
N THR A 90 13.36 4.18 1.80
CA THR A 90 13.64 5.14 2.88
C THR A 90 14.54 4.50 3.91
N GLU A 91 15.52 5.26 4.38
CA GLU A 91 16.30 4.89 5.55
C GLU A 91 15.39 4.84 6.77
N MET A 92 15.58 3.83 7.63
CA MET A 92 14.90 3.80 8.91
C MET A 92 15.23 5.08 9.67
N PRO A 93 14.23 5.76 10.27
CA PRO A 93 14.50 6.97 11.01
C PRO A 93 15.43 6.65 12.18
N ASP A 94 16.60 7.28 12.23
CA ASP A 94 17.55 7.22 13.36
C ASP A 94 16.95 8.00 14.54
N LEU A 95 15.98 7.38 15.20
CA LEU A 95 15.31 7.93 16.37
C LEU A 95 15.76 7.17 17.62
N PRO A 96 15.96 7.87 18.74
CA PRO A 96 16.19 7.21 20.01
C PRO A 96 15.00 6.30 20.36
N LEU A 97 15.28 5.17 20.99
CA LEU A 97 14.31 4.10 21.29
C LEU A 97 13.05 4.63 21.98
N GLU A 98 13.18 5.62 22.86
CA GLU A 98 12.06 6.21 23.60
C GLU A 98 11.07 6.94 22.68
N GLU A 99 11.58 7.70 21.71
CA GLU A 99 10.75 8.39 20.71
C GLU A 99 10.15 7.40 19.71
N LEU A 100 10.89 6.35 19.35
CA LEU A 100 10.37 5.26 18.53
C LEU A 100 9.20 4.54 19.21
N VAL A 101 9.34 4.20 20.50
CA VAL A 101 8.27 3.56 21.29
C VAL A 101 7.06 4.47 21.42
N ARG A 102 7.26 5.79 21.60
CA ARG A 102 6.14 6.75 21.65
C ARG A 102 5.39 6.79 20.32
N LYS A 103 6.11 6.94 19.20
CA LYS A 103 5.51 6.91 17.86
C LYS A 103 4.76 5.62 17.60
N LEU A 104 5.38 4.47 17.87
CA LEU A 104 4.73 3.17 17.68
C LEU A 104 3.44 3.02 18.51
N ARG A 105 3.37 3.62 19.70
CA ARG A 105 2.13 3.63 20.51
C ARG A 105 1.06 4.55 19.92
N GLU A 106 1.44 5.74 19.45
CA GLU A 106 0.53 6.67 18.78
C GLU A 106 0.00 6.09 17.46
N GLU A 107 0.85 5.38 16.73
CA GLU A 107 0.49 4.66 15.50
C GLU A 107 -0.38 3.45 15.81
N ARG A 108 -0.18 2.78 16.95
CA ARG A 108 -1.04 1.67 17.43
C ARG A 108 -2.51 2.04 17.49
N THR A 109 -2.84 3.26 17.89
CA THR A 109 -4.23 3.76 17.90
C THR A 109 -4.85 3.93 16.51
N ASN A 110 -4.03 4.04 15.45
CA ASN A 110 -4.50 4.08 14.08
C ASN A 110 -4.76 2.68 13.50
N PHE A 111 -4.19 1.63 14.11
CA PHE A 111 -4.43 0.23 13.75
C PHE A 111 -5.69 -0.37 14.40
N ASP A 112 -6.46 0.44 15.13
CA ASP A 112 -7.66 0.02 15.87
C ASP A 112 -8.84 -0.35 14.95
N THR A 113 -9.00 0.38 13.84
CA THR A 113 -10.06 0.13 12.85
C THR A 113 -9.55 0.30 11.42
N THR A 114 -10.14 -0.44 10.47
CA THR A 114 -9.86 -0.36 9.03
C THR A 114 -9.79 1.06 8.46
N PRO A 115 -10.74 1.98 8.73
CA PRO A 115 -10.72 3.31 8.13
C PRO A 115 -9.59 4.18 8.71
N LYS A 116 -9.29 4.04 10.01
CA LYS A 116 -8.14 4.72 10.63
C LYS A 116 -6.82 4.21 10.05
N ARG A 117 -6.72 2.90 9.81
CA ARG A 117 -5.54 2.27 9.22
C ARG A 117 -5.34 2.74 7.77
N LEU A 118 -6.41 2.86 6.99
CA LEU A 118 -6.37 3.40 5.64
C LEU A 118 -6.00 4.89 5.61
N GLU A 119 -6.56 5.70 6.51
CA GLU A 119 -6.20 7.12 6.67
C GLU A 119 -4.72 7.29 7.03
N TRP A 120 -4.22 6.48 7.97
CA TRP A 120 -2.81 6.46 8.34
C TRP A 120 -1.93 5.98 7.18
N LEU A 121 -2.29 4.89 6.50
CA LEU A 121 -1.56 4.36 5.34
C LEU A 121 -1.46 5.43 4.24
N LYS A 122 -2.57 6.10 3.94
CA LYS A 122 -2.61 7.20 2.97
C LYS A 122 -1.64 8.32 3.34
N ARG A 123 -1.63 8.78 4.60
CA ARG A 123 -0.82 9.94 5.03
C ARG A 123 0.64 9.59 5.29
N GLU A 124 0.90 8.54 6.06
CA GLU A 124 2.24 8.21 6.54
C GLU A 124 2.99 7.25 5.63
N ARG A 125 2.31 6.43 4.83
CA ARG A 125 2.98 5.56 3.84
C ARG A 125 2.96 6.17 2.45
N ILE A 126 1.76 6.36 1.89
CA ILE A 126 1.63 6.78 0.49
C ILE A 126 2.10 8.23 0.36
N ALA A 127 1.41 9.22 0.95
CA ALA A 127 1.75 10.63 0.74
C ALA A 127 3.19 10.99 1.13
N ARG A 128 3.73 10.34 2.17
CA ARG A 128 5.07 10.64 2.68
C ARG A 128 6.20 10.05 1.85
N TYR A 129 6.05 8.83 1.35
CA TYR A 129 7.11 8.11 0.63
C TYR A 129 6.84 7.97 -0.86
N PHE A 130 5.67 8.42 -1.34
CA PHE A 130 5.30 8.33 -2.75
C PHE A 130 6.34 8.97 -3.66
N ASP A 131 6.82 10.18 -3.35
CA ASP A 131 7.80 10.87 -4.19
C ASP A 131 9.11 10.08 -4.33
N SER A 132 9.68 9.62 -3.22
CA SER A 132 10.93 8.84 -3.21
C SER A 132 10.77 7.46 -3.85
N ALA A 133 9.69 6.75 -3.54
CA ALA A 133 9.43 5.44 -4.09
C ALA A 133 9.10 5.54 -5.59
N HIS A 134 8.33 6.56 -6.01
CA HIS A 134 8.06 6.84 -7.41
C HIS A 134 9.36 7.13 -8.16
N ALA A 135 10.20 8.04 -7.66
CA ALA A 135 11.48 8.36 -8.28
C ALA A 135 12.37 7.11 -8.43
N ALA A 136 12.41 6.23 -7.43
CA ALA A 136 13.17 4.98 -7.50
C ALA A 136 12.61 4.00 -8.54
N ILE A 137 11.29 3.83 -8.60
CA ILE A 137 10.62 2.95 -9.59
C ILE A 137 10.81 3.47 -11.02
N ILE A 138 10.75 4.78 -11.23
CA ILE A 138 11.01 5.38 -12.54
C ILE A 138 12.48 5.22 -12.93
N ALA A 139 13.41 5.46 -12.00
CA ALA A 139 14.84 5.27 -12.27
C ALA A 139 15.21 3.81 -12.58
N ASP A 140 14.58 2.84 -11.91
CA ASP A 140 14.79 1.40 -12.15
C ASP A 140 14.19 0.94 -13.49
N GLY A 141 13.06 1.54 -13.90
CA GLY A 141 12.38 1.25 -15.17
C GLY A 141 13.06 1.81 -16.43
N GLU A 142 14.04 2.70 -16.31
CA GLU A 142 14.78 3.30 -17.44
C GLU A 142 16.13 2.61 -17.77
N SER A 143 16.45 1.46 -17.16
CA SER A 143 17.70 0.71 -17.39
C SER A 143 17.62 -0.38 -18.47
#